data_AF-A0A839K4N0-F1
#
_entry.id   AF-A0A839K4N0-F1
#
_cell.length_a   1.000
_cell.length_b   1.000
_cell.length_c   1.000
_cell.angle_alpha   90.00
_cell.angle_beta   90.00
_cell.angle_gamma   90.00
#
_symmetry.space_group_name_H-M   'P 1'
#
loop_
_entity.id
_entity.type
_entity.pdbx_description
1 polymer ?
#
loop_
_entity_poly.entity_id
_entity_poly.type
_entity_poly.pdbx_seq_one_letter_code
_entity_poly.pdbx_strand_id
1 'polypeptide(L)'
;MKKNLVLRIIAAIAAFAIIAFLFSLFNSFMGNPISSANATSKIKKYVKENYPDQDFEISSAKYNFKDASYFSIVQSKTSQDTHFTVNYSRGRIFDEYEFYVENRYTTYDRLQKEFSTVVEDIINKEFPYKTSILYADLGKGEEEMKSLTLDMELDIHNPPVTTGLTIYILNEDTSYEFLCARLLELDQIMEQHDIPIDIYNVVVEQPIPGEEKSDPKGSDNHLYDFPAELIDADNLIEVIREHQKKWEEEGYKEKEAEMEQSKILYGEDEEQNIEGASN
;
A
#
# COMPACT_ATOMS: atom_id res chain seq x y z
N MET A 1 -30.03 46.74 -37.85
CA MET A 1 -28.70 47.04 -37.26
C MET A 1 -28.59 46.67 -35.77
N LYS A 2 -29.51 47.07 -34.88
CA LYS A 2 -29.40 46.80 -33.42
C LYS A 2 -29.33 45.31 -33.01
N LYS A 3 -30.07 44.41 -33.69
CA LYS A 3 -30.09 42.96 -33.38
C LYS A 3 -28.73 42.28 -33.55
N ASN A 4 -27.97 42.66 -34.58
CA ASN A 4 -26.61 42.12 -34.81
C ASN A 4 -25.60 42.62 -33.77
N LEU A 5 -25.80 43.83 -33.23
CA LEU A 5 -24.99 44.36 -32.13
C LEU A 5 -25.26 43.58 -30.84
N VAL A 6 -26.54 43.32 -30.51
CA VAL A 6 -26.92 42.55 -29.32
C VAL A 6 -26.39 41.11 -29.38
N LEU A 7 -26.52 40.41 -30.52
CA LEU A 7 -25.94 39.07 -30.67
C LEU A 7 -24.41 39.06 -30.50
N ARG A 8 -23.70 40.07 -31.03
CA ARG A 8 -22.25 40.20 -30.85
C ARG A 8 -21.86 40.42 -29.39
N ILE A 9 -22.64 41.21 -28.65
CA ILE A 9 -22.41 41.44 -27.21
C ILE A 9 -22.65 40.15 -26.43
N ILE A 10 -23.74 39.42 -26.70
CA ILE A 10 -24.03 38.14 -26.04
C ILE A 10 -22.93 37.11 -26.33
N ALA A 11 -22.48 37.02 -27.58
CA ALA A 11 -21.39 36.12 -27.97
C ALA A 11 -20.07 36.48 -27.26
N ALA A 12 -19.76 37.78 -27.12
CA ALA A 12 -18.58 38.22 -26.37
C ALA A 12 -18.69 37.86 -24.89
N ILE A 13 -19.84 38.09 -24.25
CA ILE A 13 -20.07 37.72 -22.84
C ILE A 13 -19.93 36.20 -22.66
N ALA A 14 -20.53 35.40 -23.55
CA ALA A 14 -20.42 33.95 -23.51
C ALA A 14 -18.96 33.49 -23.68
N ALA A 15 -18.21 34.09 -24.60
CA ALA A 15 -16.79 33.80 -24.78
C ALA A 15 -15.97 34.12 -23.52
N PHE A 16 -16.20 35.28 -22.89
CA PHE A 16 -15.53 35.63 -21.62
C PHE A 16 -15.93 34.69 -20.48
N ALA A 17 -17.20 34.27 -20.40
CA ALA A 17 -17.65 33.32 -19.40
C ALA A 17 -16.97 31.95 -19.57
N ILE A 18 -16.84 31.48 -20.82
CA ILE A 18 -16.12 30.23 -21.12
C ILE A 18 -14.64 30.36 -20.75
N ILE A 19 -13.99 31.47 -21.10
CA ILE A 19 -12.58 31.71 -20.72
C ILE A 19 -12.41 31.71 -19.20
N ALA A 20 -13.28 32.41 -18.47
CA ALA A 20 -13.24 32.45 -17.02
C ALA A 20 -13.50 31.07 -16.39
N PHE A 21 -14.43 30.29 -16.95
CA PHE A 21 -14.70 28.93 -16.52
C PHE A 21 -13.51 28.00 -16.77
N LEU A 22 -12.91 28.03 -17.97
CA LEU A 22 -11.73 27.24 -18.30
C LEU A 22 -10.53 27.62 -17.42
N PHE A 23 -10.36 28.91 -17.13
CA PHE A 23 -9.32 29.39 -16.21
C PHE A 23 -9.56 28.90 -14.77
N SER A 24 -10.81 28.89 -14.32
CA SER A 24 -11.19 28.34 -13.01
C SER A 24 -10.90 26.84 -12.93
N LEU A 25 -11.25 26.08 -13.97
CA LEU A 25 -10.92 24.65 -14.07
C LEU A 25 -9.40 24.44 -14.04
N PHE A 26 -8.66 25.17 -14.87
CA PHE A 26 -7.20 25.07 -14.92
C PHE A 26 -6.57 25.28 -13.54
N ASN A 27 -6.97 26.33 -12.81
CA ASN A 27 -6.47 26.57 -11.46
C ASN A 27 -6.92 25.51 -10.45
N SER A 28 -8.10 24.91 -10.62
CA SER A 28 -8.60 23.86 -9.74
C SER A 28 -7.80 22.56 -9.87
N PHE A 29 -7.17 22.31 -11.02
CA PHE A 29 -6.32 21.13 -11.26
C PHE A 29 -4.82 21.41 -11.10
N MET A 30 -4.34 22.58 -11.51
CA MET A 30 -2.90 22.92 -11.52
C MET A 30 -2.48 23.80 -10.35
N GLY A 31 -3.43 24.37 -9.62
CA GLY A 31 -3.17 25.37 -8.60
C GLY A 31 -2.83 26.74 -9.18
N ASN A 32 -2.60 27.70 -8.29
CA ASN A 32 -2.19 29.06 -8.62
C ASN A 32 -0.68 29.22 -8.33
N PRO A 33 0.14 29.63 -9.33
CA PRO A 33 1.58 29.85 -9.13
C PRO A 33 1.93 30.81 -7.99
N ILE A 34 1.13 31.85 -7.76
CA ILE A 34 1.34 32.81 -6.65
C ILE A 34 1.13 32.10 -5.31
N SER A 35 0.08 31.28 -5.21
CA SER A 35 -0.20 30.49 -4.01
C SER A 35 0.88 29.44 -3.76
N SER A 36 1.40 28.80 -4.82
CA SER A 36 2.55 27.87 -4.74
C SER A 36 3.81 28.58 -4.22
N ALA A 37 4.15 29.77 -4.73
CA ALA A 37 5.30 30.53 -4.25
C ALA A 37 5.16 30.92 -2.77
N ASN A 38 3.97 31.37 -2.36
CA ASN A 38 3.66 31.68 -0.96
C ASN A 38 3.76 30.44 -0.07
N ALA A 39 3.16 29.32 -0.50
CA ALA A 39 3.24 28.04 0.21
C ALA A 39 4.69 27.58 0.36
N THR A 40 5.49 27.65 -0.70
CA THR A 40 6.93 27.34 -0.68
C THR A 40 7.65 28.15 0.39
N SER A 41 7.43 29.46 0.45
CA SER A 41 8.07 30.31 1.47
C SER A 41 7.64 29.93 2.88
N LYS A 42 6.35 29.62 3.10
CA LYS A 42 5.83 29.24 4.41
C LYS A 42 6.34 27.87 4.87
N ILE A 43 6.38 26.90 3.96
CA ILE A 43 6.90 25.56 4.21
C ILE A 43 8.40 25.64 4.54
N LYS A 44 9.20 26.37 3.75
CA LYS A 44 10.64 26.55 4.04
C LYS A 44 10.88 27.17 5.40
N LYS A 45 10.07 28.17 5.78
CA LYS A 45 10.13 28.77 7.11
C LYS A 45 9.81 27.75 8.20
N TYR A 46 8.71 27.02 8.05
CA TYR A 46 8.28 25.98 8.98
C TYR A 46 9.37 24.92 9.20
N VAL A 47 9.95 24.37 8.13
CA VAL A 47 10.99 23.34 8.23
C VAL A 47 12.22 23.88 8.96
N LYS A 48 12.65 25.11 8.67
CA LYS A 48 13.78 25.74 9.36
C LYS A 48 13.51 25.98 10.85
N GLU A 49 12.28 26.26 11.23
CA GLU A 49 11.89 26.51 12.62
C GLU A 49 11.76 25.22 13.44
N ASN A 50 11.22 24.14 12.84
CA ASN A 50 10.96 22.87 13.55
C ASN A 50 12.13 21.89 13.48
N TYR A 51 12.99 22.00 12.46
CA TYR A 51 14.16 21.13 12.27
C TYR A 51 15.44 21.97 12.05
N PRO A 52 15.81 22.83 13.01
CA PRO A 52 16.88 23.82 12.82
C PRO A 52 18.27 23.22 12.59
N ASP A 53 18.50 22.00 13.09
CA ASP A 53 19.78 21.31 13.04
C ASP A 53 19.93 20.36 11.83
N GLN A 54 18.91 20.28 10.98
CA GLN A 54 18.89 19.38 9.83
C GLN A 54 19.25 20.11 8.52
N ASP A 55 20.11 19.50 7.71
CA ASP A 55 20.45 20.04 6.39
C ASP A 55 19.50 19.48 5.32
N PHE A 56 18.30 20.06 5.25
CA PHE A 56 17.27 19.66 4.31
C PHE A 56 17.29 20.43 2.99
N GLU A 57 17.10 19.70 1.89
CA GLU A 57 16.64 20.24 0.62
C GLU A 57 15.13 20.23 0.56
N ILE A 58 14.55 21.37 0.19
CA ILE A 58 13.11 21.58 0.17
C ILE A 58 12.71 21.98 -1.25
N SER A 59 11.88 21.15 -1.89
CA SER A 59 11.38 21.41 -3.24
C SER A 59 10.49 22.66 -3.27
N SER A 60 10.23 23.17 -4.48
CA SER A 60 9.11 24.11 -4.68
C SER A 60 7.78 23.40 -4.39
N ALA A 61 6.81 24.15 -3.86
CA ALA A 61 5.52 23.59 -3.51
C ALA A 61 4.69 23.23 -4.75
N LYS A 62 4.26 21.98 -4.84
CA LYS A 62 3.37 21.44 -5.89
C LYS A 62 1.94 21.44 -5.39
N TYR A 63 0.99 21.60 -6.30
CA TYR A 63 -0.42 21.57 -5.96
C TYR A 63 -0.95 20.13 -5.98
N ASN A 64 -1.66 19.74 -4.92
CA ASN A 64 -2.42 18.51 -4.85
C ASN A 64 -3.92 18.85 -4.98
N PHE A 65 -4.50 18.48 -6.13
CA PHE A 65 -5.90 18.77 -6.43
C PHE A 65 -6.89 17.98 -5.57
N LYS A 66 -6.49 16.81 -5.03
CA LYS A 66 -7.37 15.95 -4.21
C LYS A 66 -7.78 16.69 -2.92
N ASP A 67 -6.82 17.36 -2.31
CA ASP A 67 -6.99 18.02 -1.00
C ASP A 67 -7.01 19.55 -1.11
N ALA A 68 -6.97 20.07 -2.35
CA ALA A 68 -6.80 21.49 -2.67
C ALA A 68 -5.68 22.14 -1.84
N SER A 69 -4.54 21.45 -1.73
CA SER A 69 -3.40 21.82 -0.89
C SER A 69 -2.14 22.04 -1.73
N TYR A 70 -1.13 22.66 -1.12
CA TYR A 70 0.21 22.72 -1.68
C TYR A 70 1.14 21.91 -0.80
N PHE A 71 2.06 21.16 -1.38
CA PHE A 71 3.00 20.34 -0.63
C PHE A 71 4.42 20.51 -1.17
N SER A 72 5.42 20.40 -0.31
CA SER A 72 6.82 20.31 -0.72
C SER A 72 7.43 19.02 -0.18
N ILE A 73 8.31 18.43 -0.97
CA ILE A 73 9.14 17.31 -0.53
C ILE A 73 10.32 17.89 0.23
N VAL A 74 10.58 17.34 1.41
CA VAL A 74 11.74 17.63 2.24
C VAL A 74 12.62 16.39 2.23
N GLN A 75 13.91 16.56 1.92
CA GLN A 75 14.89 15.49 1.80
C GLN A 75 16.16 15.88 2.54
N SER A 76 16.70 14.99 3.37
CA SER A 76 18.04 15.16 3.93
C SER A 76 19.10 15.00 2.87
N LYS A 77 20.13 15.86 2.92
CA LYS A 77 21.31 15.72 2.05
C LYS A 77 22.23 14.58 2.46
N THR A 78 22.12 14.10 3.69
CA THR A 78 23.04 13.12 4.27
C THR A 78 22.38 11.77 4.54
N SER A 79 21.05 11.70 4.46
CA SER A 79 20.28 10.48 4.71
C SER A 79 19.31 10.27 3.54
N GLN A 80 19.38 9.10 2.91
CA GLN A 80 18.45 8.74 1.85
C GLN A 80 17.07 8.44 2.42
N ASP A 81 17.00 7.92 3.65
CA ASP A 81 15.75 7.57 4.31
C ASP A 81 15.07 8.77 4.97
N THR A 82 15.79 9.86 5.21
CA THR A 82 15.15 11.04 5.80
C THR A 82 14.47 11.88 4.72
N HIS A 83 13.26 11.48 4.34
CA HIS A 83 12.42 12.25 3.44
C HIS A 83 10.93 12.21 3.84
N PHE A 84 10.24 13.33 3.66
CA PHE A 84 8.84 13.47 4.05
C PHE A 84 8.18 14.63 3.31
N THR A 85 6.86 14.70 3.39
CA THR A 85 6.10 15.80 2.81
C THR A 85 5.70 16.81 3.88
N VAL A 86 5.77 18.10 3.51
CA VAL A 86 5.15 19.17 4.29
C VAL A 86 4.04 19.78 3.47
N ASN A 87 2.83 19.78 4.02
CA ASN A 87 1.61 20.26 3.40
C ASN A 87 1.23 21.64 3.93
N TYR A 88 0.69 22.48 3.05
CA TYR A 88 0.14 23.80 3.35
C TYR A 88 -1.25 23.93 2.74
N SER A 89 -2.25 24.12 3.60
CA SER A 89 -3.63 24.33 3.18
C SER A 89 -4.34 25.33 4.09
N ARG A 90 -4.93 26.36 3.50
CA ARG A 90 -5.75 27.39 4.19
C ARG A 90 -5.06 28.00 5.43
N GLY A 91 -3.75 28.23 5.36
CA GLY A 91 -2.97 28.81 6.46
C GLY A 91 -2.48 27.81 7.51
N ARG A 92 -2.85 26.53 7.41
CA ARG A 92 -2.34 25.45 8.25
C ARG A 92 -1.17 24.75 7.57
N ILE A 93 -0.21 24.31 8.39
CA ILE A 93 0.91 23.47 7.98
C ILE A 93 0.84 22.19 8.80
N PHE A 94 1.09 21.06 8.15
CA PHE A 94 1.32 19.78 8.78
C PHE A 94 2.38 19.05 7.97
N ASP A 95 3.14 18.19 8.61
CA ASP A 95 4.15 17.36 7.98
C ASP A 95 3.93 15.89 8.33
N GLU A 96 4.66 15.05 7.62
CA GLU A 96 4.57 13.60 7.76
C GLU A 96 5.88 13.02 8.33
N TYR A 97 6.70 13.85 9.00
CA TYR A 97 8.03 13.44 9.50
C TYR A 97 7.93 12.29 10.49
N GLU A 98 6.99 12.34 11.43
CA GLU A 98 6.76 11.28 12.40
C GLU A 98 6.48 9.94 11.71
N PHE A 99 5.56 9.93 10.74
CA PHE A 99 5.19 8.72 10.01
C PHE A 99 6.33 8.18 9.13
N TYR A 100 6.96 9.04 8.33
CA TYR A 100 7.95 8.60 7.34
C TYR A 100 9.32 8.34 7.95
N VAL A 101 9.77 9.18 8.89
CA VAL A 101 11.13 9.18 9.40
C VAL A 101 11.18 8.61 10.81
N GLU A 102 10.39 9.14 11.75
CA GLU A 102 10.46 8.68 13.16
C GLU A 102 10.01 7.23 13.30
N ASN A 103 8.95 6.85 12.59
CA ASN A 103 8.43 5.48 12.52
C ASN A 103 9.12 4.60 11.46
N ARG A 104 10.23 5.07 10.87
CA ARG A 104 11.12 4.31 9.96
C ARG A 104 10.47 3.81 8.67
N TYR A 105 9.29 4.31 8.30
CA TYR A 105 8.58 3.83 7.10
C TYR A 105 9.40 3.97 5.81
N THR A 106 10.18 5.04 5.68
CA THR A 106 11.08 5.26 4.54
C THR A 106 12.19 4.21 4.44
N THR A 107 12.86 3.91 5.56
CA THR A 107 13.86 2.84 5.64
C THR A 107 13.22 1.50 5.29
N TYR A 108 12.08 1.17 5.89
CA TYR A 108 11.34 -0.05 5.57
C TYR A 108 11.00 -0.14 4.08
N ASP A 109 10.37 0.88 3.50
CA ASP A 109 9.93 0.87 2.11
C ASP A 109 11.10 0.67 1.15
N ARG A 110 12.27 1.25 1.46
CA ARG A 110 13.50 1.01 0.70
C ARG A 110 13.99 -0.44 0.84
N LEU A 111 14.19 -0.93 2.08
CA LEU A 111 14.67 -2.29 2.33
C LEU A 111 13.71 -3.35 1.76
N GLN A 112 12.40 -3.14 1.90
CA GLN A 112 11.35 -3.97 1.35
C GLN A 112 11.49 -4.09 -0.17
N LYS A 113 11.71 -2.98 -0.88
CA LYS A 113 11.92 -2.99 -2.34
C LYS A 113 13.19 -3.72 -2.73
N GLU A 114 14.28 -3.49 -2.00
CA GLU A 114 15.55 -4.18 -2.21
C GLU A 114 15.39 -5.71 -2.02
N PHE A 115 14.74 -6.13 -0.93
CA PHE A 115 14.47 -7.53 -0.61
C PHE A 115 13.56 -8.20 -1.65
N SER A 116 12.38 -7.61 -1.91
CA SER A 116 11.42 -8.07 -2.94
C SER A 116 12.11 -8.24 -4.29
N THR A 117 12.89 -7.25 -4.73
CA THR A 117 13.57 -7.33 -6.03
C THR A 117 14.49 -8.54 -6.12
N VAL A 118 15.28 -8.82 -5.08
CA VAL A 118 16.23 -9.95 -5.08
C VAL A 118 15.51 -11.29 -5.06
N VAL A 119 14.55 -11.46 -4.15
CA VAL A 119 13.82 -12.73 -3.97
C VAL A 119 12.98 -13.05 -5.20
N GLU A 120 12.24 -12.07 -5.73
CA GLU A 120 11.42 -12.26 -6.93
C GLU A 120 12.27 -12.61 -8.15
N ASP A 121 13.47 -12.01 -8.28
CA ASP A 121 14.41 -12.35 -9.35
C ASP A 121 14.90 -13.80 -9.27
N ILE A 122 15.10 -14.34 -8.07
CA ILE A 122 15.50 -15.73 -7.85
C ILE A 122 14.35 -16.66 -8.21
N ILE A 123 13.17 -16.43 -7.64
CA ILE A 123 11.99 -17.27 -7.89
C ILE A 123 11.62 -17.29 -9.37
N ASN A 124 11.62 -16.14 -10.05
CA ASN A 124 11.33 -16.07 -11.49
C ASN A 124 12.32 -16.86 -12.36
N LYS A 125 13.56 -17.07 -11.90
CA LYS A 125 14.59 -17.81 -12.64
C LYS A 125 14.55 -19.31 -12.37
N GLU A 126 14.22 -19.69 -11.13
CA GLU A 126 14.44 -21.05 -10.64
C GLU A 126 13.15 -21.84 -10.41
N PHE A 127 12.03 -21.16 -10.13
CA PHE A 127 10.74 -21.82 -9.92
C PHE A 127 10.01 -22.03 -11.25
N PRO A 128 9.80 -23.28 -11.72
CA PRO A 128 9.40 -23.57 -13.10
C PRO A 128 7.89 -23.45 -13.36
N TYR A 129 7.13 -22.92 -12.40
CA TYR A 129 5.67 -22.83 -12.48
C TYR A 129 5.21 -21.43 -12.86
N LYS A 130 4.11 -21.35 -13.61
CA LYS A 130 3.47 -20.07 -13.90
C LYS A 130 2.85 -19.50 -12.63
N THR A 131 3.12 -18.23 -12.38
CA THR A 131 2.56 -17.49 -11.24
C THR A 131 1.66 -16.36 -11.72
N SER A 132 0.61 -16.06 -10.96
CA SER A 132 -0.25 -14.88 -11.17
C SER A 132 0.10 -13.74 -10.21
N ILE A 133 0.60 -14.10 -9.01
CA ILE A 133 1.11 -13.20 -7.98
C ILE A 133 2.41 -13.80 -7.48
N LEU A 134 3.42 -12.95 -7.33
CA LEU A 134 4.69 -13.23 -6.69
C LEU A 134 5.12 -11.94 -5.99
N TYR A 135 5.32 -12.01 -4.68
CA TYR A 135 5.76 -10.89 -3.88
C TYR A 135 6.46 -11.40 -2.63
N ALA A 136 7.65 -10.90 -2.35
CA ALA A 136 8.36 -11.16 -1.10
C ALA A 136 8.35 -9.92 -0.22
N ASP A 137 8.19 -10.10 1.08
CA ASP A 137 8.02 -8.99 2.00
C ASP A 137 8.78 -9.07 3.29
N LEU A 138 9.00 -7.90 3.85
CA LEU A 138 9.51 -7.66 5.18
C LEU A 138 8.34 -7.28 6.09
N GLY A 139 8.45 -7.73 7.33
CA GLY A 139 7.52 -7.40 8.39
C GLY A 139 7.41 -5.90 8.61
N LYS A 140 6.17 -5.42 8.69
CA LYS A 140 5.81 -3.99 8.81
C LYS A 140 5.14 -3.67 10.14
N GLY A 141 5.17 -4.60 11.10
CA GLY A 141 4.61 -4.38 12.42
C GLY A 141 5.30 -3.21 13.12
N GLU A 142 4.61 -2.50 14.01
CA GLU A 142 5.17 -1.31 14.68
C GLU A 142 6.51 -1.61 15.39
N GLU A 143 6.61 -2.77 16.03
CA GLU A 143 7.83 -3.19 16.73
C GLU A 143 8.97 -3.56 15.76
N GLU A 144 8.64 -4.15 14.61
CA GLU A 144 9.59 -4.45 13.54
C GLU A 144 10.12 -3.16 12.92
N MET A 145 9.22 -2.23 12.61
CA MET A 145 9.55 -0.90 12.12
C MET A 145 10.49 -0.15 13.07
N LYS A 146 10.23 -0.22 14.38
CA LYS A 146 11.09 0.40 15.40
C LYS A 146 12.47 -0.23 15.53
N SER A 147 12.66 -1.48 15.10
CA SER A 147 13.98 -2.13 15.12
C SER A 147 14.92 -1.56 14.05
N LEU A 148 14.36 -0.93 13.00
CA LEU A 148 15.11 -0.37 11.90
C LEU A 148 15.82 0.95 12.27
N THR A 149 16.96 1.18 11.65
CA THR A 149 17.71 2.44 11.75
C THR A 149 17.83 3.12 10.39
N LEU A 150 17.73 4.45 10.38
CA LEU A 150 17.90 5.23 9.15
C LEU A 150 19.21 4.89 8.45
N ASP A 151 19.15 4.80 7.12
CA ASP A 151 20.26 4.53 6.22
C ASP A 151 20.93 3.17 6.41
N MET A 152 20.27 2.22 7.10
CA MET A 152 20.80 0.87 7.20
C MET A 152 20.84 0.17 5.85
N GLU A 153 21.88 -0.63 5.63
CA GLU A 153 21.99 -1.50 4.47
C GLU A 153 21.18 -2.78 4.70
N LEU A 154 20.60 -3.32 3.63
CA LEU A 154 19.93 -4.62 3.68
C LEU A 154 20.97 -5.74 3.73
N ASP A 155 20.91 -6.54 4.78
CA ASP A 155 21.52 -7.88 4.80
C ASP A 155 20.42 -8.90 4.51
N ILE A 156 20.40 -9.43 3.28
CA ILE A 156 19.38 -10.40 2.85
C ILE A 156 19.54 -11.76 3.54
N HIS A 157 20.72 -12.08 4.05
CA HIS A 157 21.02 -13.36 4.72
C HIS A 157 20.68 -13.31 6.20
N ASN A 158 20.61 -12.11 6.77
CA ASN A 158 20.12 -11.88 8.13
C ASN A 158 19.21 -10.63 8.15
N PRO A 159 17.98 -10.74 7.61
CA PRO A 159 17.03 -9.64 7.57
C PRO A 159 16.73 -9.11 8.98
N PRO A 160 16.53 -7.79 9.13
CA PRO A 160 16.35 -7.16 10.46
C PRO A 160 14.96 -7.37 11.06
N VAL A 161 14.03 -7.93 10.29
CA VAL A 161 12.62 -8.12 10.59
C VAL A 161 12.14 -9.41 9.93
N THR A 162 10.92 -9.85 10.27
CA THR A 162 10.32 -11.06 9.71
C THR A 162 10.26 -10.99 8.19
N THR A 163 10.38 -12.13 7.54
CA THR A 163 10.35 -12.26 6.07
C THR A 163 9.17 -13.11 5.62
N GLY A 164 8.57 -12.70 4.51
CA GLY A 164 7.41 -13.33 3.89
C GLY A 164 7.66 -13.66 2.42
N LEU A 165 7.11 -14.78 1.96
CA LEU A 165 7.01 -15.09 0.53
C LEU A 165 5.57 -15.42 0.15
N THR A 166 4.99 -14.60 -0.72
CA THR A 166 3.65 -14.79 -1.27
C THR A 166 3.71 -15.20 -2.73
N ILE A 167 3.09 -16.33 -3.06
CA ILE A 167 3.06 -16.88 -4.41
C ILE A 167 1.73 -17.54 -4.74
N TYR A 168 1.19 -17.18 -5.91
CA TYR A 168 -0.03 -17.75 -6.46
C TYR A 168 0.35 -18.50 -7.73
N ILE A 169 0.12 -19.81 -7.72
CA ILE A 169 0.58 -20.75 -8.74
C ILE A 169 -0.61 -21.16 -9.59
N LEU A 170 -0.49 -20.97 -10.91
CA LEU A 170 -1.49 -21.40 -11.87
C LEU A 170 -1.29 -22.89 -12.17
N ASN A 171 -2.20 -23.75 -11.68
CA ASN A 171 -2.17 -25.18 -11.97
C ASN A 171 -3.56 -25.82 -11.97
N GLU A 172 -3.75 -26.84 -12.81
CA GLU A 172 -4.99 -27.65 -12.79
C GLU A 172 -5.07 -28.54 -11.55
N ASP A 173 -3.93 -29.03 -11.06
CA ASP A 173 -3.82 -29.83 -9.85
C ASP A 173 -3.74 -28.93 -8.61
N THR A 174 -4.85 -28.79 -7.90
CA THR A 174 -4.97 -28.01 -6.66
C THR A 174 -4.92 -28.89 -5.41
N SER A 175 -4.37 -30.10 -5.50
CA SER A 175 -4.27 -31.04 -4.39
C SER A 175 -3.33 -30.55 -3.27
N TYR A 176 -3.48 -31.13 -2.09
CA TYR A 176 -2.56 -30.90 -0.98
C TYR A 176 -1.15 -31.40 -1.30
N GLU A 177 -1.06 -32.51 -2.02
CA GLU A 177 0.20 -33.09 -2.48
C GLU A 177 0.93 -32.13 -3.42
N PHE A 178 0.21 -31.49 -4.35
CA PHE A 178 0.78 -30.49 -5.23
C PHE A 178 1.24 -29.25 -4.44
N LEU A 179 0.37 -28.68 -3.59
CA LEU A 179 0.71 -27.51 -2.78
C LEU A 179 1.93 -27.77 -1.89
N CYS A 180 1.94 -28.90 -1.18
CA CYS A 180 3.03 -29.32 -0.30
C CYS A 180 4.35 -29.45 -1.07
N ALA A 181 4.33 -30.09 -2.24
CA ALA A 181 5.52 -30.20 -3.08
C ALA A 181 6.04 -28.83 -3.56
N ARG A 182 5.14 -27.88 -3.85
CA ARG A 182 5.55 -26.51 -4.23
C ARG A 182 6.11 -25.73 -3.04
N LEU A 183 5.54 -25.86 -1.85
CA LEU A 183 6.07 -25.26 -0.63
C LEU A 183 7.51 -25.71 -0.37
N LEU A 184 7.76 -27.03 -0.41
CA LEU A 184 9.11 -27.59 -0.23
C LEU A 184 10.10 -27.13 -1.29
N GLU A 185 9.65 -27.01 -2.55
CA GLU A 185 10.51 -26.53 -3.64
C GLU A 185 10.88 -25.05 -3.48
N LEU A 186 9.95 -24.21 -3.03
CA LEU A 186 10.20 -22.80 -2.73
C LEU A 186 11.17 -22.64 -1.55
N ASP A 187 10.93 -23.38 -0.48
CA ASP A 187 11.79 -23.41 0.70
C ASP A 187 13.21 -23.83 0.34
N GLN A 188 13.35 -24.92 -0.41
CA GLN A 188 14.64 -25.39 -0.89
C GLN A 188 15.37 -24.36 -1.78
N ILE A 189 14.66 -23.60 -2.62
CA ILE A 189 15.29 -22.52 -3.41
C ILE A 189 15.83 -21.45 -2.46
N MET A 190 15.05 -21.01 -1.46
CA MET A 190 15.48 -19.98 -0.51
C MET A 190 16.67 -20.44 0.34
N GLU A 191 16.66 -21.69 0.81
CA GLU A 191 17.80 -22.31 1.50
C GLU A 191 19.08 -22.34 0.65
N GLN A 192 18.96 -22.64 -0.65
CA GLN A 192 20.12 -22.68 -1.55
C GLN A 192 20.80 -21.31 -1.72
N HIS A 193 20.03 -20.23 -1.59
CA HIS A 193 20.53 -18.86 -1.66
C HIS A 193 20.85 -18.26 -0.29
N ASP A 194 20.70 -19.03 0.80
CA ASP A 194 20.90 -18.58 2.18
C ASP A 194 20.01 -17.36 2.52
N ILE A 195 18.75 -17.38 2.06
CA ILE A 195 17.77 -16.32 2.33
C ILE A 195 16.71 -16.91 3.27
N PRO A 196 16.62 -16.45 4.52
CA PRO A 196 15.57 -16.91 5.42
C PRO A 196 14.22 -16.37 4.96
N ILE A 197 13.21 -17.25 4.98
CA ILE A 197 11.79 -16.90 4.89
C ILE A 197 11.13 -17.42 6.15
N ASP A 198 10.46 -16.54 6.90
CA ASP A 198 9.80 -16.93 8.15
C ASP A 198 8.36 -17.38 7.90
N ILE A 199 7.70 -16.81 6.89
CA ILE A 199 6.27 -17.01 6.59
C ILE A 199 6.05 -17.26 5.10
N TYR A 200 5.31 -18.32 4.78
CA TYR A 200 4.89 -18.65 3.43
C TYR A 200 3.39 -18.41 3.23
N ASN A 201 3.06 -17.78 2.11
CA ASN A 201 1.71 -17.67 1.56
C ASN A 201 1.69 -18.35 0.18
N VAL A 202 1.21 -19.60 0.11
CA VAL A 202 1.18 -20.40 -1.13
C VAL A 202 -0.25 -20.67 -1.52
N VAL A 203 -0.65 -20.18 -2.69
CA VAL A 203 -1.97 -20.43 -3.27
C VAL A 203 -1.81 -21.19 -4.58
N VAL A 204 -2.58 -22.25 -4.75
CA VAL A 204 -2.68 -22.97 -6.02
C VAL A 204 -4.08 -22.75 -6.57
N GLU A 205 -4.15 -22.12 -7.73
CA GLU A 205 -5.39 -21.69 -8.37
C GLU A 205 -5.49 -22.24 -9.80
N GLN A 206 -6.70 -22.60 -10.20
CA GLN A 206 -6.91 -23.10 -11.56
C GLN A 206 -6.81 -21.95 -12.58
N PRO A 207 -6.09 -22.15 -13.69
CA PRO A 207 -6.04 -21.17 -14.76
C PRO A 207 -7.34 -21.17 -15.58
N ILE A 208 -7.72 -20.01 -16.11
CA ILE A 208 -8.68 -19.95 -17.22
C ILE A 208 -8.04 -20.64 -18.43
N PRO A 209 -8.73 -21.59 -19.12
CA PRO A 209 -8.16 -22.29 -20.27
C PRO A 209 -7.64 -21.33 -21.34
N GLY A 210 -6.32 -21.33 -21.56
CA GLY A 210 -5.66 -20.50 -22.55
C GLY A 210 -5.33 -19.06 -22.12
N GLU A 211 -5.58 -18.69 -20.86
CA GLU A 211 -5.18 -17.39 -20.31
C GLU A 211 -4.13 -17.54 -19.20
N GLU A 212 -3.43 -16.45 -18.92
CA GLU A 212 -2.48 -16.34 -17.81
C GLU A 212 -3.16 -15.67 -16.60
N LYS A 213 -4.32 -16.20 -16.23
CA LYS A 213 -5.18 -15.66 -15.16
C LYS A 213 -5.88 -16.79 -14.42
N SER A 214 -6.13 -16.56 -13.14
CA SER A 214 -6.97 -17.39 -12.27
C SER A 214 -8.39 -17.49 -12.80
N ASP A 215 -8.99 -18.68 -12.80
CA ASP A 215 -10.44 -18.86 -12.98
C ASP A 215 -11.15 -18.46 -11.68
N PRO A 216 -11.97 -17.39 -11.66
CA PRO A 216 -12.71 -16.97 -10.46
C PRO A 216 -13.70 -18.01 -9.95
N LYS A 217 -13.97 -19.08 -10.73
CA LYS A 217 -14.83 -20.20 -10.37
C LYS A 217 -14.06 -21.51 -10.15
N GLY A 218 -12.74 -21.49 -10.33
CA GLY A 218 -11.87 -22.63 -10.09
C GLY A 218 -11.78 -22.98 -8.61
N SER A 219 -11.41 -24.22 -8.30
CA SER A 219 -10.99 -24.55 -6.94
C SER A 219 -9.64 -23.91 -6.65
N ASP A 220 -9.47 -23.41 -5.44
CA ASP A 220 -8.19 -22.98 -4.90
C ASP A 220 -7.80 -23.83 -3.70
N ASN A 221 -6.49 -23.99 -3.50
CA ASN A 221 -5.94 -24.48 -2.25
C ASN A 221 -4.97 -23.43 -1.76
N HIS A 222 -5.23 -22.87 -0.59
CA HIS A 222 -4.54 -21.69 -0.07
C HIS A 222 -3.87 -22.01 1.26
N LEU A 223 -2.62 -21.62 1.39
CA LEU A 223 -1.87 -21.74 2.62
C LEU A 223 -1.39 -20.35 2.98
N TYR A 224 -2.09 -19.69 3.90
CA TYR A 224 -1.77 -18.33 4.35
C TYR A 224 -1.08 -18.36 5.70
N ASP A 225 -0.16 -17.42 5.91
CA ASP A 225 0.54 -17.20 7.18
C ASP A 225 1.21 -18.48 7.73
N PHE A 226 1.74 -19.34 6.87
CA PHE A 226 2.32 -20.62 7.28
C PHE A 226 3.77 -20.45 7.77
N PRO A 227 4.08 -20.75 9.04
CA PRO A 227 5.42 -20.59 9.58
C PRO A 227 6.40 -21.59 8.96
N ALA A 228 7.57 -21.11 8.53
CA ALA A 228 8.61 -21.95 7.94
C ALA A 228 9.12 -23.04 8.89
N GLU A 229 9.10 -22.78 10.20
CA GLU A 229 9.47 -23.75 11.24
C GLU A 229 8.63 -25.05 11.22
N LEU A 230 7.48 -25.05 10.54
CA LEU A 230 6.60 -26.21 10.41
C LEU A 230 6.87 -27.04 9.15
N ILE A 231 7.71 -26.57 8.21
CA ILE A 231 7.96 -27.24 6.92
C ILE A 231 8.62 -28.61 7.11
N ASP A 232 9.52 -28.75 8.08
CA ASP A 232 10.25 -30.00 8.35
C ASP A 232 9.40 -31.10 9.04
N ALA A 233 8.10 -30.89 9.22
CA ALA A 233 7.24 -31.87 9.87
C ALA A 233 7.12 -33.17 9.04
N ASP A 234 7.37 -34.33 9.68
CA ASP A 234 7.21 -35.67 9.07
C ASP A 234 5.81 -35.88 8.43
N ASN A 235 4.80 -35.19 8.95
CA ASN A 235 3.41 -35.24 8.51
C ASN A 235 2.91 -33.90 7.94
N LEU A 236 3.76 -33.20 7.17
CA LEU A 236 3.52 -31.84 6.66
C LEU A 236 2.13 -31.60 6.06
N ILE A 237 1.58 -32.54 5.27
CA ILE A 237 0.24 -32.40 4.69
C ILE A 237 -0.84 -32.23 5.76
N GLU A 238 -0.75 -32.97 6.87
CA GLU A 238 -1.72 -32.85 7.95
C GLU A 238 -1.52 -31.56 8.75
N VAL A 239 -0.26 -31.15 8.94
CA VAL A 239 0.08 -29.86 9.56
C VAL A 239 -0.49 -28.69 8.74
N ILE A 240 -0.35 -28.73 7.41
CA ILE A 240 -0.95 -27.75 6.49
C ILE A 240 -2.47 -27.71 6.66
N ARG A 241 -3.16 -28.85 6.70
CA ARG A 241 -4.62 -28.90 6.89
C ARG A 241 -5.06 -28.32 8.22
N GLU A 242 -4.37 -28.68 9.30
CA GLU A 242 -4.68 -28.15 10.63
C GLU A 242 -4.45 -26.64 10.70
N HIS A 243 -3.40 -26.14 10.04
CA HIS A 243 -3.10 -24.72 9.94
C HIS A 243 -4.19 -23.96 9.18
N GLN A 244 -4.54 -24.40 7.97
CA GLN A 244 -5.61 -23.79 7.16
C GLN A 244 -6.93 -23.73 7.92
N LYS A 245 -7.31 -24.83 8.59
CA LYS A 245 -8.53 -24.87 9.38
C LYS A 245 -8.53 -23.83 10.50
N LYS A 246 -7.41 -23.65 11.21
CA LYS A 246 -7.29 -22.62 12.26
C LYS A 246 -7.40 -21.22 11.65
N TRP A 247 -6.72 -20.98 10.55
CA TRP A 247 -6.74 -19.70 9.84
C TRP A 247 -8.17 -19.32 9.40
N GLU A 248 -8.93 -20.27 8.84
CA GLU A 248 -10.34 -20.07 8.48
C GLU A 248 -11.20 -19.75 9.70
N GLU A 249 -11.06 -20.51 10.80
CA GLU A 249 -11.78 -20.28 12.05
C GLU A 249 -11.49 -18.90 12.66
N GLU A 250 -10.26 -18.41 12.55
CA GLU A 250 -9.86 -17.07 12.99
C GLU A 250 -10.48 -15.98 12.12
N GLY A 251 -10.41 -16.13 10.79
CA GLY A 251 -11.01 -15.19 9.86
C GLY A 251 -12.54 -15.07 10.00
N TYR A 252 -13.23 -16.15 10.37
CA TYR A 252 -14.66 -16.08 10.70
C TYR A 252 -14.93 -15.28 11.97
N LYS A 253 -14.12 -15.46 13.03
CA LYS A 253 -14.26 -14.72 14.30
C LYS A 253 -14.04 -13.23 14.10
N GLU A 254 -13.05 -12.85 13.29
CA GLU A 254 -12.77 -11.44 13.00
C GLU A 254 -13.94 -10.77 12.28
N LYS A 255 -14.49 -11.41 11.23
CA LYS A 255 -15.69 -10.91 10.53
C LYS A 255 -16.90 -10.80 11.45
N GLU A 256 -17.10 -11.75 12.37
CA GLU A 256 -18.17 -11.66 13.37
C GLU A 256 -17.97 -10.46 14.30
N ALA A 257 -16.75 -10.23 14.79
CA ALA A 257 -16.42 -9.09 15.63
C ALA A 257 -16.59 -7.75 14.89
N GLU A 258 -16.17 -7.67 13.63
CA GLU A 258 -16.40 -6.48 12.78
C GLU A 258 -17.88 -6.21 12.56
N MET A 259 -18.68 -7.24 12.28
CA MET A 259 -20.13 -7.11 12.15
C MET A 259 -20.79 -6.65 13.45
N GLU A 260 -20.34 -7.15 14.60
CA GLU A 260 -20.84 -6.74 15.92
C GLU A 260 -20.46 -5.29 16.22
N GLN A 261 -19.21 -4.89 15.97
CA GLN A 261 -18.77 -3.50 16.09
C GLN A 261 -19.53 -2.57 15.14
N SER A 262 -19.76 -2.98 13.90
CA SER A 262 -20.56 -2.22 12.94
C SER A 262 -22.01 -2.07 13.40
N LYS A 263 -22.62 -3.10 14.01
CA LYS A 263 -23.97 -2.99 14.59
C LYS A 263 -23.99 -2.03 15.78
N ILE A 264 -22.96 -2.03 16.62
CA ILE A 264 -22.84 -1.06 17.72
C ILE A 264 -22.68 0.37 17.18
N LEU A 265 -21.89 0.55 16.12
CA LEU A 265 -21.59 1.88 15.57
C LEU A 265 -22.72 2.47 14.73
N TYR A 266 -23.54 1.63 14.08
CA TYR A 266 -24.53 2.05 13.09
C TYR A 266 -25.97 1.56 13.38
N GLY A 267 -26.20 0.84 14.48
CA GLY A 267 -27.47 0.13 14.77
C GLY A 267 -28.39 0.77 15.83
N GLU A 268 -28.14 1.99 16.31
CA GLU A 268 -29.01 2.65 17.31
C GLU A 268 -30.13 3.56 16.74
N ASP A 269 -30.36 3.62 15.42
CA ASP A 269 -31.33 4.56 14.82
C ASP A 269 -32.64 3.94 14.26
N GLU A 270 -32.90 2.63 14.39
CA GLU A 270 -34.15 2.03 13.82
C GLU A 270 -35.24 1.62 14.81
N GLU A 271 -35.08 1.76 16.13
CA GLU A 271 -36.14 1.36 17.09
C GLU A 271 -37.03 2.49 17.64
N GLN A 272 -36.94 3.72 17.15
CA GLN A 272 -37.83 4.83 17.60
C GLN A 272 -38.79 5.40 16.55
N ASN A 273 -39.12 4.69 15.46
CA ASN A 273 -40.09 5.21 14.48
C ASN A 273 -41.21 4.25 14.05
N ILE A 274 -41.69 3.41 14.98
CA ILE A 274 -42.98 2.70 14.81
C ILE A 274 -43.88 2.89 16.06
N GLU A 275 -44.02 4.12 16.54
CA GLU A 275 -45.15 4.53 17.40
C GLU A 275 -45.56 5.96 17.02
N GLY A 276 -46.08 6.13 15.80
CA GLY A 276 -46.46 7.46 15.31
C GLY A 276 -47.36 7.45 14.07
N ALA A 277 -48.12 6.38 13.83
CA ALA A 277 -49.12 6.34 12.77
C ALA A 277 -50.37 5.60 13.25
N SER A 278 -51.04 6.18 14.25
CA SER A 278 -52.41 5.86 14.63
C SER A 278 -53.03 7.11 15.26
N ASN A 279 -53.59 7.98 14.42
CA ASN A 279 -54.80 8.78 14.65
C ASN A 279 -55.16 9.56 13.38
#